data_AF-A0A7L4RA52-F1
#
_entry.id   AF-A0A7L4RA52-F1
#
_cell.length_a   1.000
_cell.length_b   1.000
_cell.length_c   1.000
_cell.angle_alpha   90.00
_cell.angle_beta   90.00
_cell.angle_gamma   90.00
#
_symmetry.space_group_name_H-M   'P 1'
#
loop_
_entity.id
_entity.type
_entity.pdbx_description
1 polymer ?
#
loop_
_entity_poly.entity_id
_entity_poly.type
_entity_poly.pdbx_seq_one_letter_code
_entity_poly.pdbx_strand_id
1 'polypeptide(L)'
;MTVVSEVRSLTIPLVILAIIYVVSIIFFHYAEGWEFLDAAYYTTVTLATVGYGDFTPQTGLGKIGAMVLIFTGVSTALYVITHLGLLREKTIDPHVQRRIEMLRNLTSLQTGNVRSEEVRKIKDKIRKIQEAHEGKGQGSGRL
;
A
#
# COMPACT_ATOMS: atom_id res chain seq x y z
N MET A 1 18.72 7.27 9.88
CA MET A 1 18.64 8.75 9.80
C MET A 1 17.62 9.27 8.78
N THR A 2 17.30 8.53 7.70
CA THR A 2 16.33 8.95 6.66
C THR A 2 14.86 8.94 7.07
N VAL A 3 14.43 7.94 7.87
CA VAL A 3 13.03 7.83 8.33
C VAL A 3 12.62 9.03 9.21
N VAL A 4 13.52 9.49 10.09
CA VAL A 4 13.23 10.63 11.00
C VAL A 4 13.09 11.95 10.22
N SER A 5 13.87 12.14 9.14
CA SER A 5 13.70 13.30 8.25
C SER A 5 12.42 13.26 7.44
N GLU A 6 12.00 12.06 7.00
CA GLU A 6 10.73 11.88 6.27
C GLU A 6 9.51 12.14 7.17
N VAL A 7 9.54 11.67 8.41
CA VAL A 7 8.49 11.97 9.42
C VAL A 7 8.42 13.48 9.70
N ARG A 8 9.57 14.17 9.77
CA ARG A 8 9.60 15.64 9.93
C ARG A 8 8.96 16.39 8.76
N SER A 9 9.15 15.92 7.53
CA SER A 9 8.52 16.50 6.33
C SER A 9 6.99 16.42 6.34
N LEU A 10 6.43 15.43 7.06
CA LEU A 10 4.99 15.29 7.21
C LEU A 10 4.43 16.03 8.43
N THR A 11 5.26 16.22 9.46
CA THR A 11 4.81 16.83 10.72
C THR A 11 4.41 18.30 10.53
N ILE A 12 5.21 19.07 9.77
CA ILE A 12 4.95 20.49 9.51
C ILE A 12 3.60 20.72 8.77
N PRO A 13 3.34 20.10 7.60
CA PRO A 13 2.07 20.29 6.89
C PRO A 13 0.87 19.78 7.69
N LEU A 14 1.04 18.76 8.53
CA LEU A 14 -0.02 18.29 9.43
C LEU A 14 -0.38 19.35 10.48
N VAL A 15 0.63 20.01 11.08
CA VAL A 15 0.40 21.11 12.03
C VAL A 15 -0.25 22.30 11.32
N ILE A 16 0.19 22.64 10.12
CA ILE A 16 -0.42 23.72 9.30
C ILE A 16 -1.88 23.38 9.00
N LEU A 17 -2.18 22.15 8.58
CA LEU A 17 -3.55 21.71 8.30
C LEU A 17 -4.43 21.79 9.57
N ALA A 18 -3.91 21.40 10.73
CA ALA A 18 -4.63 21.52 12.00
C ALA A 18 -4.91 22.99 12.37
N ILE A 19 -3.95 23.89 12.13
CA ILE A 19 -4.14 25.34 12.33
C ILE A 19 -5.21 25.88 11.38
N ILE A 20 -5.13 25.55 10.08
CA ILE A 20 -6.13 25.95 9.09
C ILE A 20 -7.52 25.45 9.53
N TYR A 21 -7.63 24.21 9.97
CA TYR A 21 -8.89 23.62 10.44
C TYR A 21 -9.51 24.40 11.60
N VAL A 22 -8.73 24.66 12.67
CA VAL A 22 -9.22 25.39 13.84
C VAL A 22 -9.57 26.84 13.49
N VAL A 23 -8.73 27.51 12.70
CA VAL A 23 -8.98 28.89 12.26
C VAL A 23 -10.24 28.97 11.42
N SER A 24 -10.47 28.01 10.51
CA SER A 24 -11.69 27.96 9.70
C SER A 24 -12.94 27.80 10.55
N ILE A 25 -12.93 26.93 11.56
CA ILE A 25 -14.07 26.75 12.46
C ILE A 25 -14.44 28.07 13.14
N ILE A 26 -13.44 28.74 13.72
CA ILE A 26 -13.64 30.02 14.41
C ILE A 26 -14.14 31.08 13.41
N PHE A 27 -13.54 31.13 12.22
CA PHE A 27 -13.92 32.08 11.18
C PHE A 27 -15.37 31.89 10.74
N PHE A 28 -15.80 30.66 10.40
CA PHE A 28 -17.17 30.39 9.93
C PHE A 28 -18.20 30.55 11.04
N HIS A 29 -17.84 30.27 12.30
CA HIS A 29 -18.70 30.59 13.45
C HIS A 29 -19.05 32.08 13.49
N TYR A 30 -18.06 32.97 13.34
CA TYR A 30 -18.32 34.41 13.38
C TYR A 30 -18.84 34.99 12.07
N ALA A 31 -18.38 34.50 10.91
CA ALA A 31 -18.75 35.03 9.60
C ALA A 31 -20.17 34.65 9.20
N GLU A 32 -20.62 33.45 9.54
CA GLU A 32 -21.95 32.93 9.17
C GLU A 32 -22.91 32.80 10.35
N GLY A 33 -22.42 32.98 11.60
CA GLY A 33 -23.23 32.85 12.81
C GLY A 33 -23.63 31.41 13.14
N TRP A 34 -22.96 30.42 12.56
CA TRP A 34 -23.21 29.00 12.80
C TRP A 34 -22.69 28.56 14.17
N GLU A 35 -23.27 27.52 14.76
CA GLU A 35 -22.66 26.91 15.95
C GLU A 35 -21.28 26.31 15.63
N PHE A 36 -20.41 26.18 16.64
CA PHE A 36 -19.06 25.62 16.45
C PHE A 36 -19.08 24.23 15.81
N LEU A 37 -20.08 23.41 16.14
CA LEU A 37 -20.22 22.06 15.59
C LEU A 37 -20.59 22.10 14.09
N ASP A 38 -21.49 22.99 13.71
CA ASP A 38 -21.89 23.19 12.31
C ASP A 38 -20.75 23.75 11.47
N ALA A 39 -19.99 24.71 12.01
CA ALA A 39 -18.79 25.23 11.37
C ALA A 39 -17.69 24.15 11.22
N ALA A 40 -17.52 23.28 12.22
CA ALA A 40 -16.61 22.14 12.17
C ALA A 40 -17.07 21.09 11.16
N TYR A 41 -18.37 20.83 11.10
CA TYR A 41 -18.97 19.95 10.11
C TYR A 41 -18.72 20.47 8.70
N TYR A 42 -19.07 21.73 8.43
CA TYR A 42 -18.81 22.38 7.14
C TYR A 42 -17.33 22.32 6.74
N THR A 43 -16.43 22.65 7.68
CA THR A 43 -14.98 22.63 7.42
C THR A 43 -14.50 21.21 7.10
N THR A 44 -14.98 20.21 7.82
CA THR A 44 -14.64 18.79 7.61
C THR A 44 -15.12 18.30 6.24
N VAL A 45 -16.40 18.52 5.93
CA VAL A 45 -17.03 18.11 4.67
C VAL A 45 -16.39 18.81 3.46
N THR A 46 -15.99 20.07 3.62
CA THR A 46 -15.27 20.84 2.59
C THR A 46 -13.85 20.33 2.38
N LEU A 47 -13.07 20.11 3.45
CA LEU A 47 -11.71 19.56 3.36
C LEU A 47 -11.67 18.12 2.83
N ALA A 48 -12.66 17.31 3.20
CA ALA A 48 -12.85 15.97 2.67
C ALA A 48 -13.38 15.97 1.22
N THR A 49 -13.67 17.15 0.66
CA THR A 49 -14.24 17.35 -0.69
C THR A 49 -15.57 16.61 -0.92
N VAL A 50 -16.30 16.32 0.17
CA VAL A 50 -17.61 15.64 0.10
C VAL A 50 -18.70 16.63 -0.33
N GLY A 51 -18.73 17.82 0.27
CA GLY A 51 -19.55 18.95 -0.17
C GLY A 51 -21.06 18.67 -0.27
N TYR A 52 -21.71 18.21 0.80
CA TYR A 52 -23.16 17.92 0.79
C TYR A 52 -24.05 19.12 0.43
N GLY A 53 -23.59 20.36 0.72
CA GLY A 53 -24.29 21.59 0.37
C GLY A 53 -25.41 22.00 1.33
N ASP A 54 -25.62 21.23 2.40
CA ASP A 54 -26.52 21.51 3.52
C ASP A 54 -26.09 22.76 4.32
N PHE A 55 -24.79 22.92 4.54
CA PHE A 55 -24.19 24.16 5.05
C PHE A 55 -23.37 24.82 3.93
N THR A 56 -23.77 26.02 3.53
CA THR A 56 -23.09 26.81 2.50
C THR A 56 -23.01 28.27 2.94
N PRO A 57 -21.83 28.93 2.86
CA PRO A 57 -21.68 30.32 3.25
C PRO A 57 -22.57 31.25 2.43
N GLN A 58 -23.38 32.05 3.12
CA GLN A 58 -24.29 33.01 2.50
C GLN A 58 -23.68 34.40 2.45
N THR A 59 -22.82 34.73 3.41
CA THR A 59 -22.18 36.05 3.49
C THR A 59 -21.08 36.20 2.45
N GLY A 60 -20.81 37.44 2.01
CA GLY A 60 -19.69 37.73 1.12
C GLY A 60 -18.35 37.33 1.74
N LEU A 61 -18.20 37.55 3.05
CA LEU A 61 -16.99 37.21 3.80
C LEU A 61 -16.80 35.69 3.93
N GLY A 62 -17.87 34.95 4.24
CA GLY A 62 -17.86 33.50 4.30
C GLY A 62 -17.54 32.85 2.96
N LYS A 63 -18.05 33.39 1.85
CA LYS A 63 -17.68 32.92 0.49
C LYS A 63 -16.20 33.08 0.19
N ILE A 64 -15.61 34.24 0.54
CA ILE A 64 -14.16 34.47 0.39
C ILE A 64 -13.38 33.49 1.28
N GLY A 65 -13.81 33.31 2.53
CA GLY A 65 -13.19 32.35 3.44
C GLY A 65 -13.25 30.91 2.91
N ALA A 66 -14.36 30.53 2.28
CA ALA A 66 -14.51 29.22 1.66
C ALA A 66 -13.56 29.02 0.47
N MET A 67 -13.40 30.04 -0.38
CA MET A 67 -12.40 29.99 -1.46
C MET A 67 -11.00 29.78 -0.90
N VAL A 68 -10.61 30.54 0.14
CA VAL A 68 -9.31 30.40 0.80
C VAL A 68 -9.14 29.02 1.42
N LEU A 69 -10.15 28.50 2.13
CA LEU A 69 -10.14 27.16 2.72
C LEU A 69 -9.94 26.08 1.65
N ILE A 70 -10.65 26.17 0.52
CA ILE A 70 -10.52 25.20 -0.57
C ILE A 70 -9.11 25.25 -1.15
N PHE A 71 -8.59 26.43 -1.49
CA PHE A 71 -7.25 26.54 -2.08
C PHE A 71 -6.13 26.10 -1.13
N THR A 72 -6.18 26.49 0.14
CA THR A 72 -5.09 26.22 1.09
C THR A 72 -5.26 24.88 1.80
N GLY A 73 -6.46 24.59 2.28
CA GLY A 73 -6.78 23.40 3.05
C GLY A 73 -6.76 22.13 2.21
N VAL A 74 -7.43 22.12 1.06
CA VAL A 74 -7.46 20.91 0.19
C VAL A 74 -6.08 20.63 -0.39
N SER A 75 -5.33 21.66 -0.81
CA SER A 75 -3.95 21.49 -1.30
C SER A 75 -3.04 20.87 -0.24
N THR A 76 -3.13 21.34 1.01
CA THR A 76 -2.32 20.82 2.11
C THR A 76 -2.75 19.39 2.48
N ALA A 77 -4.05 19.11 2.52
CA ALA A 77 -4.57 17.77 2.77
C ALA A 77 -4.12 16.77 1.70
N LEU A 78 -4.20 17.15 0.42
CA LEU A 78 -3.74 16.30 -0.68
C LEU A 78 -2.23 16.04 -0.61
N TYR A 79 -1.43 17.07 -0.32
CA TYR A 79 0.01 16.92 -0.12
C TYR A 79 0.33 15.87 0.96
N VAL A 80 -0.37 15.94 2.10
CA VAL A 80 -0.22 14.98 3.20
C VAL A 80 -0.62 13.57 2.77
N ILE A 81 -1.73 13.40 2.05
CA ILE A 81 -2.20 12.10 1.56
C ILE A 81 -1.18 11.48 0.59
N THR A 82 -0.71 12.25 -0.39
CA THR A 82 0.29 11.77 -1.35
C THR A 82 1.60 11.38 -0.66
N HIS A 83 2.09 12.22 0.26
CA HIS A 83 3.33 11.90 1.00
C HIS A 83 3.16 10.67 1.89
N LEU A 84 2.01 10.49 2.56
CA LEU A 84 1.71 9.28 3.31
C LEU A 84 1.72 8.03 2.43
N GLY A 85 1.15 8.10 1.22
CA GLY A 85 1.18 7.02 0.24
C GLY A 85 2.60 6.63 -0.16
N LEU A 86 3.43 7.63 -0.49
CA LEU A 86 4.83 7.42 -0.86
C LEU A 86 5.69 6.87 0.29
N LEU A 87 5.42 7.28 1.53
CA LEU A 87 6.09 6.72 2.71
C LEU A 87 5.73 5.26 2.94
N ARG A 88 4.47 4.87 2.66
CA ARG A 88 4.06 3.46 2.71
C ARG A 88 4.77 2.65 1.64
N GLU A 89 4.83 3.13 0.41
CA GLU A 89 5.52 2.46 -0.70
C GLU A 89 7.00 2.19 -0.34
N LYS A 90 7.73 3.22 0.09
CA LYS A 90 9.15 3.09 0.49
C LYS A 90 9.39 2.13 1.67
N THR A 91 8.43 1.99 2.59
CA THR A 91 8.58 1.17 3.79
C THR A 91 8.12 -0.27 3.57
N ILE A 92 7.05 -0.47 2.79
CA ILE A 92 6.40 -1.78 2.60
C ILE A 92 7.09 -2.57 1.49
N ASP A 93 7.42 -1.94 0.35
CA ASP A 93 7.99 -2.66 -0.79
C ASP A 93 9.31 -3.38 -0.51
N PRO A 94 10.28 -2.85 0.26
CA PRO A 94 11.51 -3.58 0.54
C PRO A 94 11.26 -4.89 1.29
N HIS A 95 10.24 -4.92 2.16
CA HIS A 95 9.87 -6.12 2.91
C HIS A 95 9.13 -7.13 2.05
N VAL A 96 8.22 -6.65 1.19
CA VAL A 96 7.46 -7.49 0.26
C VAL A 96 8.40 -8.10 -0.79
N GLN A 97 9.30 -7.30 -1.36
CA GLN A 97 10.28 -7.74 -2.35
C GLN A 97 11.21 -8.83 -1.80
N ARG A 98 11.72 -8.68 -0.56
CA ARG A 98 12.52 -9.74 0.08
C ARG A 98 11.76 -11.05 0.25
N ARG A 99 10.47 -10.98 0.60
CA ARG A 99 9.62 -12.17 0.71
C ARG A 99 9.40 -12.82 -0.65
N ILE A 100 9.13 -12.02 -1.69
CA ILE A 100 8.96 -12.52 -3.06
C ILE A 100 10.25 -13.20 -3.55
N GLU A 101 11.41 -12.59 -3.31
CA GLU A 101 12.69 -13.17 -3.71
C GLU A 101 13.03 -14.45 -2.94
N MET A 102 12.76 -14.50 -1.63
CA MET A 102 12.89 -15.74 -0.86
C MET A 102 11.99 -16.84 -1.40
N LEU A 103 10.72 -16.54 -1.68
CA LEU A 103 9.78 -17.50 -2.26
C LEU A 103 10.26 -17.97 -3.64
N ARG A 104 10.77 -17.07 -4.48
CA ARG A 104 11.34 -17.43 -5.79
C ARG A 104 12.53 -18.39 -5.65
N ASN A 105 13.42 -18.14 -4.68
CA ASN A 105 14.57 -18.99 -4.42
C ASN A 105 14.14 -20.35 -3.85
N LEU A 106 13.14 -20.41 -2.97
CA LEU A 106 12.60 -21.69 -2.47
C LEU A 106 11.93 -22.49 -3.59
N THR A 107 11.19 -21.83 -4.48
CA THR A 107 10.54 -22.47 -5.63
C THR A 107 11.57 -23.05 -6.60
N SER A 108 12.69 -22.35 -6.85
CA SER A 108 13.75 -22.87 -7.72
C SER A 108 14.47 -24.08 -7.12
N LEU A 109 14.68 -24.08 -5.80
CA LEU A 109 15.22 -25.24 -5.06
C LEU A 109 14.27 -26.43 -5.09
N GLN A 110 12.97 -26.22 -4.85
CA GLN A 110 11.98 -27.30 -4.93
C GLN A 110 11.90 -27.88 -6.33
N THR A 111 11.88 -27.05 -7.37
CA THR A 111 11.83 -27.51 -8.77
C THR A 111 13.06 -28.36 -9.12
N GLY A 112 14.25 -27.93 -8.72
CA GLY A 112 15.48 -28.68 -8.92
C GLY A 112 15.50 -30.01 -8.16
N ASN A 113 15.08 -29.99 -6.88
CA ASN A 113 15.07 -31.16 -6.02
C ASN A 113 14.04 -32.21 -6.49
N VAL A 114 12.83 -31.77 -6.87
CA VAL A 114 11.78 -32.63 -7.44
C VAL A 114 12.27 -33.30 -8.72
N ARG A 115 12.86 -32.53 -9.63
CA ARG A 115 13.41 -33.08 -10.89
C ARG A 115 14.50 -34.12 -10.64
N SER A 116 15.37 -33.89 -9.65
CA SER A 116 16.43 -34.86 -9.31
C SER A 116 15.87 -36.17 -8.75
N GLU A 117 14.81 -36.12 -7.95
CA GLU A 117 14.13 -37.30 -7.41
C GLU A 117 13.40 -38.10 -8.48
N GLU A 118 12.75 -37.43 -9.45
CA GLU A 118 12.12 -38.11 -10.59
C GLU A 118 13.13 -38.84 -11.46
N VAL A 119 14.25 -38.20 -11.80
CA VAL A 119 15.33 -38.83 -12.58
C VAL A 119 15.92 -40.04 -11.85
N ARG A 120 16.12 -39.95 -10.53
CA ARG A 120 16.63 -41.08 -9.73
C ARG A 120 15.68 -42.27 -9.79
N LYS A 121 14.37 -42.05 -9.59
CA LYS A 121 13.35 -43.11 -9.67
C LYS A 121 13.30 -43.77 -11.05
N ILE A 122 13.44 -42.99 -12.12
CA ILE A 122 13.48 -43.52 -13.49
C ILE A 122 14.73 -44.36 -13.71
N LYS A 123 15.90 -43.87 -13.27
CA LYS A 123 17.17 -44.59 -13.40
C LYS A 123 17.15 -45.92 -12.65
N ASP A 124 16.58 -45.93 -11.45
CA ASP A 124 16.40 -47.16 -10.65
C ASP A 124 15.44 -48.15 -11.34
N LYS A 125 14.35 -47.67 -11.98
CA LYS A 125 13.46 -48.53 -12.77
C LYS A 125 14.16 -49.13 -13.99
N ILE A 126 14.93 -48.33 -14.74
CA ILE A 126 15.67 -48.79 -15.91
C ILE A 126 16.69 -49.87 -15.52
N ARG A 127 17.44 -49.66 -14.44
CA ARG A 127 18.41 -50.66 -13.94
C ARG A 127 17.74 -52.00 -13.66
N LYS A 128 16.60 -52.00 -12.97
CA LYS A 128 15.83 -53.22 -12.69
C LYS A 128 15.34 -53.93 -13.97
N ILE A 129 14.96 -53.16 -15.00
CA ILE A 129 14.54 -53.73 -16.29
C ILE A 129 15.73 -54.34 -17.04
N GLN A 130 16.89 -53.69 -17.03
CA GLN A 130 18.11 -54.19 -17.66
C GLN A 130 18.59 -55.48 -16.99
N GLU A 131 18.65 -55.53 -15.65
CA GLU A 131 18.98 -56.73 -14.88
C GLU A 131 18.02 -57.89 -15.19
N ALA A 132 16.71 -57.61 -15.29
CA ALA A 132 15.70 -58.61 -15.65
C ALA A 132 15.81 -59.10 -17.11
N HIS A 133 16.39 -58.32 -18.01
CA HIS A 133 16.59 -58.68 -19.41
C HIS A 133 17.90 -59.46 -19.62
N GLU A 134 18.97 -59.12 -18.90
CA GLU A 134 20.25 -59.86 -18.92
C GLU A 134 20.12 -61.25 -18.29
N GLY A 135 19.34 -61.38 -17.20
CA GLY A 135 19.05 -62.67 -16.57
C GLY A 135 18.25 -63.65 -17.45
N LYS A 136 17.58 -63.18 -18.51
CA LYS A 136 16.83 -64.04 -19.45
C LYS A 136 17.66 -64.59 -20.61
N GLY A 137 18.86 -64.04 -20.86
CA GLY A 137 19.75 -64.50 -21.93
C GLY A 137 20.51 -65.80 -21.62
N GLN A 138 20.63 -66.20 -20.35
CA GLN A 138 21.35 -67.43 -19.96
C GLN A 138 20.48 -68.70 -19.88
N GLY A 139 19.16 -68.60 -20.10
CA GLY A 139 18.22 -69.72 -19.98
C GLY A 139 17.79 -70.39 -21.29
N SER A 140 18.08 -69.80 -22.46
CA SER A 140 17.54 -70.26 -23.76
C SER A 140 18.65 -70.68 -24.74
N GLY A 141 19.63 -71.45 -24.26
CA GLY A 141 20.68 -72.08 -25.08
C GLY A 141 20.79 -73.60 -24.88
N ARG A 142 19.84 -74.21 -24.18
CA ARG A 142 19.71 -75.67 -24.02
C ARG A 142 18.36 -76.09 -24.55
N LEU A 143 18.25 -76.30 -25.85
CA LEU A 143 17.42 -77.32 -26.52
C LEU A 143 17.97 -77.47 -27.94
#